data_AF-A0A4R0YDK2-F1
#
_entry.id   AF-A0A4R0YDK2-F1
#
_cell.length_a   1.000
_cell.length_b   1.000
_cell.length_c   1.000
_cell.angle_alpha   90.00
_cell.angle_beta   90.00
_cell.angle_gamma   90.00
#
_symmetry.space_group_name_H-M   'P 1'
#
loop_
_entity.id
_entity.type
_entity.pdbx_description
1 polymer ?
#
loop_
_entity_poly.entity_id
_entity_poly.type
_entity_poly.pdbx_seq_one_letter_code
_entity_poly.pdbx_strand_id
1 'polypeptide(L)'
;MYDHVGLKVRDTGAAVRFYGAVMGALGHRPIAEDGTGYGSGDAALWLSEDSTAPGGAHVAFRAADHEAVRRFHAAGLAAGGKDNGAPGPRPNYGPTYYAAFLIDPDGNNVEAVCLKAA
;
A
#
# COMPACT_ATOMS: atom_id res chain seq x y z
N MET A 1 12.88 -3.68 14.29
CA MET A 1 12.47 -2.27 14.24
C MET A 1 13.05 -1.70 12.96
N TYR A 2 12.23 -1.11 12.11
CA TYR A 2 12.65 -0.48 10.86
C TYR A 2 12.43 1.02 11.00
N ASP A 3 13.35 1.82 10.47
CA ASP A 3 13.25 3.29 10.47
C ASP A 3 12.45 3.77 9.25
N HIS A 4 12.94 3.44 8.05
CA HIS A 4 12.27 3.70 6.78
C HIS A 4 12.52 2.58 5.76
N VAL A 5 11.72 2.58 4.70
CA VAL A 5 11.81 1.67 3.55
C VAL A 5 11.81 2.50 2.26
N GLY A 6 12.70 2.18 1.33
CA GLY A 6 12.69 2.71 -0.02
C GLY A 6 12.17 1.68 -1.01
N LEU A 7 11.11 2.00 -1.74
CA LEU A 7 10.60 1.23 -2.87
C LEU A 7 11.08 1.84 -4.18
N LYS A 8 11.81 1.04 -4.96
CA LYS A 8 12.19 1.39 -6.32
C LYS A 8 10.98 1.23 -7.23
N VAL A 9 10.70 2.24 -8.05
CA VAL A 9 9.57 2.29 -8.98
C VAL A 9 10.07 2.74 -10.36
N ARG A 10 9.49 2.26 -11.46
CA ARG A 10 9.99 2.60 -12.81
C ARG A 10 9.45 3.92 -13.34
N ASP A 11 8.28 4.32 -12.87
CA ASP A 11 7.60 5.57 -13.23
C ASP A 11 7.03 6.19 -11.96
N THR A 12 7.67 7.28 -11.49
CA THR A 12 7.25 7.96 -10.26
C THR A 12 5.84 8.52 -10.38
N GLY A 13 5.43 8.99 -11.57
CA GLY A 13 4.09 9.50 -11.79
C GLY A 13 3.03 8.40 -11.63
N ALA A 14 3.29 7.21 -12.17
CA ALA A 14 2.42 6.04 -11.98
C ALA A 14 2.37 5.58 -10.53
N ALA A 15 3.54 5.54 -9.87
CA ALA A 15 3.64 5.18 -8.46
C ALA A 15 2.89 6.17 -7.56
N VAL A 16 3.08 7.48 -7.72
CA VAL A 16 2.39 8.52 -6.93
C VAL A 16 0.88 8.44 -7.11
N ARG A 17 0.37 8.19 -8.34
CA ARG A 17 -1.07 7.98 -8.56
C ARG A 17 -1.60 6.77 -7.78
N PHE A 18 -0.89 5.64 -7.83
CA PHE A 18 -1.28 4.42 -7.15
C PHE A 18 -1.19 4.55 -5.62
N TYR A 19 0.00 4.89 -5.11
CA TYR A 19 0.26 5.02 -3.66
C TYR A 19 -0.57 6.14 -3.05
N GLY A 20 -0.80 7.25 -3.77
CA GLY A 20 -1.68 8.32 -3.31
C GLY A 20 -3.13 7.86 -3.13
N ALA A 21 -3.66 7.07 -4.06
CA ALA A 21 -5.02 6.54 -3.97
C ALA A 21 -5.18 5.56 -2.79
N VAL A 22 -4.26 4.59 -2.67
CA VAL A 22 -4.37 3.56 -1.64
C VAL A 22 -4.08 4.10 -0.23
N MET A 23 -3.09 4.99 -0.09
CA MET A 23 -2.78 5.64 1.19
C MET A 23 -3.86 6.63 1.58
N GLY A 24 -4.43 7.37 0.63
CA GLY A 24 -5.58 8.25 0.84
C GLY A 24 -6.81 7.49 1.34
N ALA A 25 -7.08 6.29 0.80
CA ALA A 25 -8.16 5.43 1.27
C ALA A 25 -7.96 4.91 2.70
N LEU A 26 -6.71 4.84 3.17
CA LEU A 26 -6.34 4.54 4.55
C LEU A 26 -6.30 5.79 5.45
N GLY A 27 -6.59 6.97 4.92
CA GLY A 27 -6.62 8.24 5.66
C GLY A 27 -5.26 8.95 5.77
N HIS A 28 -4.27 8.53 5.00
CA HIS A 28 -2.94 9.14 4.98
C HIS A 28 -2.79 10.13 3.83
N ARG A 29 -1.97 11.16 4.06
CA ARG A 29 -1.50 12.11 3.03
C ARG A 29 0.01 11.95 2.86
N PRO A 30 0.57 12.25 1.69
CA PRO A 30 2.01 12.28 1.53
C PRO A 30 2.61 13.40 2.40
N ILE A 31 3.81 13.16 2.90
CA ILE A 31 4.63 14.14 3.63
C ILE A 31 5.50 14.91 2.64
N ALA A 32 6.03 14.24 1.61
CA ALA A 32 6.73 14.91 0.52
C ALA A 32 5.73 15.62 -0.41
N GLU A 33 6.03 16.85 -0.82
CA GLU A 33 5.15 17.67 -1.66
C GLU A 33 4.85 17.02 -3.03
N ASP A 34 5.79 16.23 -3.55
CA ASP A 34 5.67 15.51 -4.82
C ASP A 34 4.93 14.17 -4.71
N GLY A 35 4.49 13.79 -3.51
CA GLY A 35 3.75 12.54 -3.27
C GLY A 35 4.62 11.30 -3.10
N THR A 36 5.95 11.42 -3.07
CA THR A 36 6.88 10.28 -3.02
C THR A 36 7.17 9.75 -1.61
N GLY A 37 6.77 10.49 -0.56
CA GLY A 37 7.05 10.15 0.83
C GLY A 37 5.79 9.99 1.67
N TYR A 38 5.65 8.89 2.41
CA TYR A 38 4.53 8.62 3.32
C TYR A 38 5.01 8.26 4.72
N GLY A 39 4.25 8.64 5.74
CA GLY A 39 4.53 8.28 7.13
C GLY A 39 3.62 9.00 8.11
N SER A 40 4.01 9.00 9.39
CA SER A 40 3.29 9.68 10.47
C SER A 40 4.27 10.57 11.23
N GLY A 41 4.22 11.88 10.99
CA GLY A 41 5.25 12.82 11.43
C GLY A 41 6.34 12.96 10.37
N ASP A 42 7.18 11.93 10.24
CA ASP A 42 8.24 11.85 9.23
C ASP A 42 7.94 10.77 8.18
N ALA A 43 8.54 10.90 6.99
CA ALA A 43 8.40 9.92 5.91
C ALA A 43 9.18 8.63 6.22
N ALA A 44 8.45 7.53 6.35
CA ALA A 44 8.98 6.19 6.61
C ALA A 44 8.90 5.27 5.38
N LEU A 45 8.15 5.66 4.35
CA LEU A 45 8.14 5.03 3.04
C LEU A 45 8.54 6.05 1.98
N TRP A 46 9.51 5.70 1.15
CA TRP A 46 9.97 6.51 0.02
C TRP A 46 9.78 5.76 -1.29
N LEU A 47 9.21 6.44 -2.29
CA LEU A 47 9.18 6.01 -3.67
C LEU A 47 10.37 6.65 -4.38
N SER A 48 11.20 5.86 -5.07
CA SER A 48 12.36 6.39 -5.78
C SER A 48 12.44 5.81 -7.18
N GLU A 49 12.53 6.69 -8.17
CA GLU A 49 12.62 6.25 -9.57
C GLU A 49 13.89 5.43 -9.82
N ASP A 50 13.70 4.29 -10.47
CA ASP A 50 14.76 3.45 -11.02
C ASP A 50 14.16 2.66 -12.20
N SER A 51 14.65 2.93 -13.41
CA SER A 51 14.20 2.25 -14.63
C SER A 51 14.39 0.73 -14.60
N THR A 52 15.25 0.24 -13.71
CA THR A 52 15.56 -1.19 -13.50
C THR A 52 14.88 -1.78 -12.27
N ALA A 53 13.92 -1.06 -11.67
CA ALA A 53 13.25 -1.54 -10.46
C ALA A 53 12.72 -2.98 -10.65
N PRO A 54 13.10 -3.91 -9.76
CA PRO A 54 12.85 -5.33 -9.98
C PRO A 54 11.40 -5.77 -9.72
N GLY A 55 10.62 -4.94 -9.01
CA GLY A 55 9.33 -5.33 -8.47
C GLY A 55 9.45 -6.39 -7.36
N GLY A 56 8.33 -7.02 -7.00
CA GLY A 56 8.29 -8.18 -6.12
C GLY A 56 8.48 -7.90 -4.62
N ALA A 57 8.65 -6.65 -4.20
CA ALA A 57 8.61 -6.31 -2.78
C ALA A 57 7.22 -6.59 -2.22
N HIS A 58 7.14 -6.91 -0.92
CA HIS A 58 5.88 -7.01 -0.20
C HIS A 58 5.85 -5.96 0.92
N VAL A 59 4.84 -5.10 0.91
CA VAL A 59 4.66 -4.04 1.93
C VAL A 59 3.21 -4.02 2.39
N ALA A 60 3.02 -4.09 3.71
CA ALA A 60 1.71 -4.08 4.35
C ALA A 60 1.49 -2.81 5.17
N PHE A 61 0.34 -2.16 4.96
CA PHE A 61 -0.09 -0.96 5.67
C PHE A 61 -1.18 -1.27 6.67
N ARG A 62 -1.12 -0.61 7.82
CA ARG A 62 -2.13 -0.77 8.86
C ARG A 62 -3.40 -0.03 8.50
N ALA A 63 -4.52 -0.75 8.45
CA ALA A 63 -5.85 -0.17 8.30
C ALA A 63 -6.53 0.01 9.68
N ALA A 64 -7.35 1.05 9.80
CA ALA A 64 -8.07 1.36 11.03
C ALA A 64 -9.17 0.33 11.36
N ASP A 65 -9.82 -0.20 10.33
CA ASP A 65 -10.94 -1.15 10.36
C ASP A 65 -11.04 -1.94 9.03
N HIS A 66 -12.00 -2.86 8.93
CA HIS A 66 -12.21 -3.68 7.72
C HIS A 66 -12.73 -2.87 6.53
N GLU A 67 -13.39 -1.75 6.78
CA GLU A 67 -13.92 -0.87 5.75
C GLU A 67 -12.80 -0.08 5.06
N ALA A 68 -11.81 0.38 5.81
CA ALA A 68 -10.59 0.98 5.27
C ALA A 68 -9.83 -0.01 4.37
N VAL A 69 -9.78 -1.30 4.72
CA VAL A 69 -9.22 -2.35 3.85
C VAL A 69 -10.00 -2.48 2.54
N ARG A 70 -11.35 -2.44 2.59
CA ARG A 70 -12.19 -2.48 1.38
C ARG A 70 -11.97 -1.24 0.50
N ARG A 71 -11.91 -0.05 1.10
CA ARG A 71 -11.65 1.21 0.39
C ARG A 71 -10.26 1.22 -0.25
N PHE A 72 -9.24 0.75 0.47
CA PHE A 72 -7.88 0.57 -0.06
C PHE A 72 -7.88 -0.28 -1.33
N HIS A 73 -8.54 -1.44 -1.29
CA HIS A 73 -8.58 -2.36 -2.42
C HIS A 73 -9.29 -1.74 -3.62
N ALA A 74 -10.48 -1.15 -3.40
CA ALA A 74 -11.24 -0.49 -4.46
C ALA A 74 -10.48 0.69 -5.08
N ALA A 75 -9.85 1.53 -4.25
CA ALA A 75 -9.08 2.69 -4.71
C ALA A 75 -7.85 2.27 -5.52
N GLY A 76 -7.13 1.23 -5.08
CA GLY A 76 -5.96 0.75 -5.81
C GLY A 76 -6.30 0.08 -7.14
N LEU A 77 -7.41 -0.66 -7.22
CA LEU A 77 -7.92 -1.15 -8.51
C LEU A 77 -8.29 0.00 -9.46
N ALA A 78 -8.98 1.02 -8.95
CA ALA A 78 -9.33 2.21 -9.74
C ALA A 78 -8.10 3.00 -10.20
N ALA A 79 -7.00 2.95 -9.44
CA ALA A 79 -5.72 3.57 -9.77
C ALA A 79 -4.82 2.72 -10.69
N GLY A 80 -5.32 1.59 -11.21
CA GLY A 80 -4.60 0.74 -12.17
C GLY A 80 -3.79 -0.39 -11.54
N GLY A 81 -3.90 -0.60 -10.23
CA GLY A 81 -3.40 -1.80 -9.57
C GLY A 81 -4.18 -3.05 -10.01
N LYS A 82 -3.57 -4.22 -9.83
CA LYS A 82 -4.21 -5.51 -10.13
C LYS A 82 -4.62 -6.21 -8.85
N ASP A 83 -5.75 -6.91 -8.87
CA ASP A 83 -6.15 -7.73 -7.73
C ASP A 83 -5.11 -8.83 -7.46
N ASN A 84 -4.74 -9.00 -6.20
CA ASN A 84 -3.90 -10.10 -5.71
C ASN A 84 -4.53 -10.82 -4.50
N GLY A 85 -5.79 -10.51 -4.21
CA GLY A 85 -6.51 -11.05 -3.07
C GLY A 85 -7.53 -10.05 -2.53
N ALA A 86 -8.80 -10.28 -2.87
CA ALA A 86 -9.92 -9.47 -2.42
C ALA A 86 -9.99 -9.32 -0.87
N PRO A 87 -10.59 -8.23 -0.37
CA PRO A 87 -10.76 -8.01 1.08
C PRO A 87 -11.42 -9.20 1.76
N GLY A 88 -10.80 -9.71 2.82
CA GLY A 88 -11.39 -10.80 3.59
C GLY A 88 -10.49 -11.32 4.72
N PRO A 89 -10.99 -12.28 5.51
CA PRO A 89 -10.21 -12.93 6.54
C PRO A 89 -9.05 -13.74 5.94
N ARG A 90 -7.94 -13.84 6.69
CA ARG A 90 -6.75 -14.66 6.42
C ARG A 90 -6.51 -15.60 7.61
N PRO A 91 -7.34 -16.65 7.77
CA PRO A 91 -7.29 -17.51 8.96
C PRO A 91 -5.92 -18.21 9.14
N ASN A 92 -5.19 -18.42 8.05
CA ASN A 92 -3.84 -18.98 8.08
C ASN A 92 -2.78 -18.02 8.67
N TYR A 93 -3.07 -16.71 8.73
CA TYR A 93 -2.15 -15.69 9.25
C TYR A 93 -2.52 -15.29 10.70
N GLY A 94 -3.80 -15.44 11.05
CA GLY A 94 -4.27 -15.25 12.42
C GLY A 94 -5.79 -15.10 12.49
N PRO A 95 -6.38 -15.27 13.69
CA PRO A 95 -7.83 -15.29 13.88
C PRO A 95 -8.51 -13.94 13.59
N THR A 96 -7.79 -12.82 13.73
CA THR A 96 -8.33 -11.47 13.48
C THR A 96 -7.78 -10.82 12.21
N TYR A 97 -7.03 -11.58 11.40
CA TYR A 97 -6.33 -11.03 10.25
C TYR A 97 -7.30 -10.79 9.10
N TYR A 98 -7.66 -9.54 8.84
CA TYR A 98 -8.49 -9.13 7.72
C TYR A 98 -7.66 -8.25 6.78
N ALA A 99 -7.51 -8.64 5.53
CA ALA A 99 -6.62 -7.96 4.60
C ALA A 99 -7.10 -7.99 3.16
N ALA A 100 -6.49 -7.13 2.34
CA ALA A 100 -6.61 -7.11 0.89
C ALA A 100 -5.24 -6.86 0.26
N PHE A 101 -5.03 -7.38 -0.95
CA PHE A 101 -3.74 -7.38 -1.64
C PHE A 101 -3.92 -6.87 -3.06
N LEU A 102 -2.98 -6.03 -3.49
CA LEU A 102 -2.91 -5.49 -4.83
C LEU A 102 -1.49 -5.67 -5.37
N ILE A 103 -1.36 -5.86 -6.68
CA ILE A 103 -0.09 -5.67 -7.38
C ILE A 103 -0.03 -4.23 -7.88
N ASP A 104 1.01 -3.50 -7.49
CA ASP A 104 1.26 -2.13 -7.96
C ASP A 104 1.78 -2.10 -9.43
N PRO A 105 1.96 -0.92 -10.03
CA PRO A 105 2.44 -0.81 -11.42
C PRO A 105 3.81 -1.46 -11.69
N ASP A 106 4.62 -1.64 -10.65
CA ASP A 106 5.97 -2.20 -10.73
C ASP A 106 6.05 -3.66 -10.29
N GLY A 107 4.92 -4.28 -9.94
CA GLY A 107 4.89 -5.69 -9.57
C GLY A 107 5.10 -5.96 -8.08
N ASN A 108 5.07 -4.93 -7.22
CA ASN A 108 5.12 -5.12 -5.76
C ASN A 108 3.76 -5.57 -5.23
N ASN A 109 3.78 -6.45 -4.23
CA ASN A 109 2.59 -6.90 -3.51
C ASN A 109 2.29 -5.94 -2.35
N VAL A 110 1.25 -5.14 -2.51
CA VAL A 110 0.85 -4.07 -1.60
C VAL A 110 -0.38 -4.53 -0.83
N GLU A 111 -0.26 -4.55 0.50
CA GLU A 111 -1.29 -5.05 1.40
C GLU A 111 -1.86 -3.94 2.28
N ALA A 112 -3.17 -3.99 2.55
CA ALA A 112 -3.75 -3.34 3.72
C ALA A 112 -4.27 -4.40 4.68
N VAL A 113 -3.91 -4.26 5.96
CA VAL A 113 -4.26 -5.22 7.01
C VAL A 113 -4.92 -4.53 8.21
N CYS A 114 -6.01 -5.12 8.69
CA CYS A 114 -6.61 -4.85 9.98
C CYS A 114 -6.52 -6.12 10.85
N LEU A 115 -6.06 -5.99 12.11
CA LEU A 115 -6.02 -7.11 13.07
C LEU A 115 -7.07 -6.97 14.18
N LYS A 116 -8.02 -6.06 14.02
CA LYS A 116 -9.14 -5.92 14.95
C LYS A 116 -10.24 -6.90 14.55
N ALA A 117 -10.98 -7.39 15.55
CA ALA A 117 -12.25 -8.06 15.28
C ALA A 117 -13.20 -7.09 14.54
N ALA A 118 -14.12 -7.67 13.76
CA ALA A 118 -15.16 -6.93 13.05
C ALA A 118 -16.10 -6.20 14.01
#